data_AF-A0A0F9T568-F1
#
_entry.id   AF-A0A0F9T568-F1
#
_cell.length_a   1.000
_cell.length_b   1.000
_cell.length_c   1.000
_cell.angle_alpha   90.00
_cell.angle_beta   90.00
_cell.angle_gamma   90.00
#
_symmetry.space_group_name_H-M   'P 1'
#
loop_
_entity.id
_entity.type
_entity.pdbx_description
1 polymer ?
#
loop_
_entity_poly.entity_id
_entity_poly.type
_entity_poly.pdbx_seq_one_letter_code
_entity_poly.pdbx_strand_id
1 'polypeptide(L)'
;MPSVPTTLTIDHEEITGSPQETIDEEGRRVVRRLKCAWDDRYAFFRELLGLTSITDGDTGEQLIVNPDTFDQDDGIVTPLFARSIGIAPFDDKTQDADGSGRVAAYAFALMTVEYRTGRFGDDTGGAGTEESPDIVIEESLEPEAENISVERKDLVWESGSREANPGTKRAIIDPIGVPSKLEISLGWIVTYFNVLDPIRDSFFDHLGKINIADIRSQKFGRNWIKNTLLYSSFNAFRTFTTEGAQSWKLTCRFSRRTRVSARDSAIGGGPAPLGELGWNGVWRQEVSDYDALSITQSLSDVAGERVNIYQEADFTQLLLRQGT
;
A
#
# COMPACT_ATOMS: atom_id res chain seq x y z
N MET A 1 -16.57 22.98 1.14
CA MET A 1 -15.69 23.80 2.00
C MET A 1 -15.58 25.17 1.36
N PRO A 2 -15.52 26.28 2.11
CA PRO A 2 -15.18 27.57 1.52
C PRO A 2 -13.76 27.49 0.97
N SER A 3 -13.59 27.71 -0.34
CA SER A 3 -12.26 27.85 -0.95
C SER A 3 -11.60 29.09 -0.35
N VAL A 4 -10.45 28.92 0.30
CA VAL A 4 -9.61 30.04 0.69
C VAL A 4 -8.82 30.43 -0.55
N PRO A 5 -9.06 31.61 -1.16
CA PRO A 5 -8.24 32.05 -2.29
C PRO A 5 -6.80 32.20 -1.81
N THR A 6 -5.88 31.49 -2.45
CA THR A 6 -4.44 31.58 -2.18
C THR A 6 -3.96 32.95 -2.65
N THR A 7 -4.01 33.94 -1.77
CA THR A 7 -3.45 35.26 -2.08
C THR A 7 -1.95 35.15 -1.88
N LEU A 8 -1.20 35.18 -2.97
CA LEU A 8 0.27 35.26 -2.94
C LEU A 8 0.66 36.53 -2.15
N THR A 9 1.47 36.39 -1.11
CA THR A 9 1.87 37.50 -0.23
C THR A 9 3.28 38.00 -0.52
N ILE A 10 4.12 37.17 -1.15
CA ILE A 10 5.45 37.59 -1.59
C ILE A 10 5.35 38.53 -2.79
N ASP A 11 6.02 39.68 -2.70
CA ASP A 11 6.15 40.64 -3.79
C ASP A 11 6.81 39.97 -5.00
N HIS A 12 6.13 40.04 -6.15
CA HIS A 12 6.60 39.43 -7.39
C HIS A 12 6.19 40.23 -8.62
N GLU A 13 6.94 40.06 -9.71
CA GLU A 13 6.70 40.70 -11.01
C GLU A 13 6.65 39.64 -12.10
N GLU A 14 5.65 39.68 -12.99
CA GLU A 14 5.57 38.79 -14.14
C GLU A 14 6.47 39.29 -15.27
N ILE A 15 7.36 38.41 -15.76
CA ILE A 15 8.34 38.77 -16.79
C ILE A 15 7.67 38.90 -18.16
N THR A 16 8.13 39.85 -18.99
CA THR A 16 7.65 40.06 -20.36
C THR A 16 7.68 38.76 -21.19
N GLY A 17 6.57 38.46 -21.86
CA GLY A 17 6.39 37.22 -22.62
C GLY A 17 5.82 36.05 -21.82
N SER A 18 5.49 36.27 -20.54
CA SER A 18 4.65 35.44 -19.68
C SER A 18 3.26 36.07 -19.53
N PRO A 19 2.18 35.29 -19.37
CA PRO A 19 2.13 33.81 -19.41
C PRO A 19 2.27 33.27 -20.85
N GLN A 20 2.76 32.03 -20.96
CA GLN A 20 2.74 31.28 -22.22
C GLN A 20 1.71 30.16 -22.13
N GLU A 21 0.72 30.19 -23.01
CA GLU A 21 -0.32 29.17 -23.07
C GLU A 21 -0.08 28.21 -24.23
N THR A 22 -0.20 26.92 -23.94
CA THR A 22 -0.18 25.84 -24.92
C THR A 22 -1.34 24.89 -24.65
N ILE A 23 -1.98 24.41 -25.71
CA ILE A 23 -2.98 23.35 -25.64
C ILE A 23 -2.42 22.19 -26.45
N ASP A 24 -2.23 21.05 -25.81
CA ASP A 24 -1.74 19.82 -26.43
C ASP A 24 -2.69 18.65 -26.11
N GLU A 25 -2.26 17.42 -26.43
CA GLU A 25 -3.05 16.21 -26.17
C GLU A 25 -3.27 15.93 -24.67
N GLU A 26 -2.44 16.50 -23.79
CA GLU A 26 -2.53 16.35 -22.32
C GLU A 26 -3.43 17.42 -21.67
N GLY A 27 -3.85 18.43 -22.42
CA GLY A 27 -4.78 19.46 -21.99
C GLY A 27 -4.22 20.88 -22.10
N ARG A 28 -4.78 21.80 -21.30
CA ARG A 28 -4.30 23.18 -21.24
C ARG A 28 -3.11 23.25 -20.28
N ARG A 29 -2.02 23.80 -20.79
CA ARG A 29 -0.77 24.03 -20.06
C ARG A 29 -0.42 25.51 -20.13
N VAL A 30 -0.14 26.12 -18.98
CA VAL A 30 0.25 27.52 -18.89
C VAL A 30 1.57 27.62 -18.12
N VAL A 31 2.55 28.30 -18.70
CA VAL A 31 3.84 28.53 -18.04
C VAL A 31 3.96 30.01 -17.70
N ARG A 32 4.03 30.31 -16.40
CA ARG A 32 4.33 31.65 -15.88
C ARG A 32 5.80 31.78 -15.53
N ARG A 33 6.35 32.98 -15.71
CA ARG A 33 7.71 33.36 -15.32
C ARG A 33 7.63 34.56 -14.39
N LEU A 34 7.85 34.33 -13.10
CA LEU A 34 7.69 35.32 -12.04
C LEU A 34 9.06 35.65 -11.45
N LYS A 35 9.33 36.94 -11.23
CA LYS A 35 10.53 37.44 -10.57
C LYS A 35 10.20 37.77 -9.12
N CYS A 36 11.02 37.30 -8.19
CA CYS A 36 10.93 37.64 -6.76
C CYS A 36 12.33 37.89 -6.20
N ALA A 37 12.43 38.44 -4.99
CA ALA A 37 13.71 38.55 -4.29
C ALA A 37 14.33 37.16 -4.06
N TRP A 38 15.64 37.04 -4.19
CA TRP A 38 16.31 35.75 -4.06
C TRP A 38 16.07 35.11 -2.69
N ASP A 39 16.08 35.91 -1.62
CA ASP A 39 15.89 35.42 -0.26
C ASP A 39 14.47 34.88 -0.01
N ASP A 40 13.47 35.37 -0.75
CA ASP A 40 12.06 34.98 -0.59
C ASP A 40 11.66 33.78 -1.47
N ARG A 41 12.54 33.31 -2.37
CA ARG A 41 12.21 32.28 -3.38
C ARG A 41 11.58 31.00 -2.82
N TYR A 42 11.98 30.57 -1.61
CA TYR A 42 11.42 29.38 -0.98
C TYR A 42 10.09 29.63 -0.27
N ALA A 43 9.89 30.84 0.27
CA ALA A 43 8.58 31.23 0.79
C ALA A 43 7.60 31.33 -0.36
N PHE A 44 8.00 31.97 -1.46
CA PHE A 44 7.17 32.09 -2.65
C PHE A 44 6.86 30.75 -3.31
N PHE A 45 7.84 29.85 -3.38
CA PHE A 45 7.62 28.46 -3.79
C PHE A 45 6.56 27.75 -2.96
N ARG A 46 6.57 27.94 -1.62
CA ARG A 46 5.58 27.34 -0.73
C ARG A 46 4.18 27.91 -0.95
N GLU A 47 4.07 29.22 -1.15
CA GLU A 47 2.78 29.85 -1.48
C GLU A 47 2.22 29.33 -2.80
N LEU A 48 3.05 29.24 -3.84
CA LEU A 48 2.64 28.75 -5.17
C LEU A 48 2.21 27.27 -5.15
N LEU A 49 2.85 26.43 -4.34
CA LEU A 49 2.41 25.04 -4.12
C LEU A 49 1.27 24.92 -3.09
N GLY A 50 0.88 26.01 -2.43
CA GLY A 50 -0.17 26.00 -1.43
C GLY A 50 0.17 25.26 -0.16
N LEU A 51 1.45 25.14 0.18
CA LEU A 51 1.92 24.43 1.37
C LEU A 51 1.60 25.24 2.63
N THR A 52 0.45 24.96 3.24
CA THR A 52 0.01 25.59 4.49
C THR A 52 0.06 24.57 5.63
N SER A 53 0.82 24.86 6.68
CA SER A 53 0.77 24.09 7.92
C SER A 53 -0.41 24.55 8.77
N ILE A 54 -1.32 23.64 9.09
CA ILE A 54 -2.38 23.87 10.06
C ILE A 54 -2.05 23.05 11.31
N THR A 55 -2.02 23.70 12.47
CA THR A 55 -1.92 22.98 13.75
C THR A 55 -3.32 22.54 14.16
N ASP A 56 -3.58 21.24 14.09
CA ASP A 56 -4.77 20.60 14.65
C ASP A 56 -4.47 20.16 16.08
N GLY A 57 -5.37 20.48 17.01
CA GLY A 57 -5.22 20.19 18.44
C GLY A 57 -5.16 18.69 18.76
N ASP A 58 -5.75 17.84 17.92
CA ASP A 58 -5.83 16.39 18.17
C ASP A 58 -4.76 15.59 17.41
N THR A 59 -4.29 16.07 16.26
CA THR A 59 -3.40 15.33 15.36
C THR A 59 -2.02 15.97 15.15
N GLY A 60 -1.82 17.19 15.65
CA GLY A 60 -0.57 17.95 15.51
C GLY A 60 -0.53 18.82 14.24
N GLU A 61 0.66 19.18 13.79
CA GLU A 61 0.83 19.94 12.54
C GLU A 61 0.49 19.06 11.33
N GLN A 62 -0.57 19.42 10.62
CA GLN A 62 -0.93 18.87 9.32
C GLN A 62 -0.47 19.81 8.20
N LEU A 63 0.04 19.24 7.12
CA LEU A 63 0.40 19.98 5.91
C LEU A 63 -0.77 19.87 4.92
N ILE A 64 -1.46 20.97 4.68
CA ILE A 64 -2.45 21.09 3.61
C ILE A 64 -1.76 21.64 2.38
N VAL A 65 -2.03 21.04 1.22
CA VAL A 65 -1.50 21.46 -0.07
C VAL A 65 -2.68 22.01 -0.88
N ASN A 66 -2.74 23.33 -1.08
CA ASN A 66 -3.77 23.99 -1.89
C ASN A 66 -3.12 24.87 -2.99
N PRO A 67 -2.65 24.27 -4.09
CA PRO A 67 -1.83 24.96 -5.08
C PRO A 67 -2.49 26.21 -5.65
N ASP A 68 -1.66 27.18 -6.04
CA ASP A 68 -2.12 28.39 -6.71
C ASP A 68 -2.89 28.07 -8.00
N THR A 69 -3.97 28.82 -8.25
CA THR A 69 -4.82 28.65 -9.43
C THR A 69 -4.57 29.74 -10.45
N PHE A 70 -4.57 29.37 -11.72
CA PHE A 70 -4.50 30.32 -12.82
C PHE A 70 -5.89 30.64 -13.37
N ASP A 71 -6.49 31.71 -12.86
CA ASP A 71 -7.79 32.21 -13.29
C ASP A 71 -7.59 33.39 -14.25
N GLN A 72 -7.63 33.15 -15.56
CA GLN A 72 -7.50 34.23 -16.56
C GLN A 72 -8.75 34.53 -17.38
N ASP A 73 -9.81 33.74 -17.31
CA ASP A 73 -11.02 34.04 -18.09
C ASP A 73 -12.28 33.43 -17.47
N ASP A 74 -13.32 34.27 -17.31
CA ASP A 74 -14.67 33.88 -16.88
C ASP A 74 -15.33 32.83 -17.81
N GLY A 75 -14.74 32.58 -18.99
CA GLY A 75 -15.23 31.63 -19.99
C GLY A 75 -14.58 30.25 -19.97
N ILE A 76 -13.51 30.02 -19.18
CA ILE A 76 -12.78 28.76 -19.20
C ILE A 76 -13.28 27.84 -18.09
N VAL A 77 -13.78 26.66 -18.47
CA VAL A 77 -14.54 25.75 -17.59
C VAL A 77 -13.63 24.94 -16.64
N THR A 78 -12.32 24.89 -16.88
CA THR A 78 -11.40 24.05 -16.11
C THR A 78 -10.28 24.88 -15.46
N PRO A 79 -10.20 24.92 -14.11
CA PRO A 79 -9.12 25.62 -13.41
C PRO A 79 -7.77 24.93 -13.68
N LEU A 80 -6.71 25.73 -13.76
CA LEU A 80 -5.34 25.21 -13.84
C LEU A 80 -4.65 25.40 -12.49
N PHE A 81 -3.91 24.40 -12.06
CA PHE A 81 -3.19 24.41 -10.78
C PHE A 81 -1.69 24.39 -11.02
N ALA A 82 -0.92 25.09 -10.19
CA ALA A 82 0.53 25.00 -10.21
C ALA A 82 0.99 23.56 -9.91
N ARG A 83 1.71 22.94 -10.85
CA ARG A 83 2.18 21.54 -10.76
C ARG A 83 3.68 21.41 -10.66
N SER A 84 4.43 22.28 -11.34
CA SER A 84 5.88 22.27 -11.27
C SER A 84 6.40 23.70 -11.13
N ILE A 85 7.47 23.86 -10.35
CA ILE A 85 8.11 25.15 -10.13
C ILE A 85 9.61 24.98 -10.26
N GLY A 86 10.19 25.62 -11.27
CA GLY A 86 11.63 25.79 -11.41
C GLY A 86 12.10 27.07 -10.74
N ILE A 87 13.24 27.03 -10.05
CA ILE A 87 13.87 28.21 -9.45
C ILE A 87 15.25 28.39 -10.10
N ALA A 88 15.49 29.55 -10.69
CA ALA A 88 16.77 29.92 -11.29
C ALA A 88 17.19 31.34 -10.84
N PRO A 89 18.48 31.68 -10.85
CA PRO A 89 18.90 33.08 -10.72
C PRO A 89 18.39 33.91 -11.90
N PHE A 90 17.87 35.11 -11.63
CA PHE A 90 17.38 36.01 -12.68
C PHE A 90 18.47 36.94 -13.21
N ASP A 91 19.28 37.52 -12.31
CA ASP A 91 20.33 38.48 -12.65
C ASP A 91 21.74 37.88 -12.56
N ASP A 92 22.73 38.65 -13.05
CA ASP A 92 24.15 38.34 -12.88
C ASP A 92 24.51 38.18 -11.39
N LYS A 93 25.50 37.32 -11.14
CA LYS A 93 26.02 37.10 -9.78
C LYS A 93 26.41 38.42 -9.15
N THR A 94 25.81 38.73 -8.00
CA THR A 94 26.28 39.85 -7.20
C THR A 94 27.52 39.39 -6.44
N GLN A 95 28.55 40.25 -6.43
CA GLN A 95 29.73 40.02 -5.62
C GLN A 95 29.34 40.33 -4.17
N ASP A 96 29.59 39.39 -3.25
CA ASP A 96 29.40 39.62 -1.82
C ASP A 96 30.15 40.88 -1.41
N ALA A 97 29.43 41.88 -0.89
CA ALA A 97 30.02 43.14 -0.43
C ALA A 97 31.08 42.91 0.67
N ASP A 98 30.97 41.79 1.40
CA ASP A 98 31.83 41.44 2.52
C ASP A 98 33.03 40.56 2.13
N GLY A 99 33.21 40.22 0.85
CA GLY A 99 34.33 39.37 0.40
C GLY A 99 34.34 37.97 1.04
N SER A 100 33.20 37.52 1.59
CA SER A 100 33.10 36.36 2.50
C SER A 100 33.33 35.00 1.83
N GLY A 101 33.52 34.97 0.51
CA GLY A 101 33.72 33.73 -0.26
C GLY A 101 32.49 32.82 -0.28
N ARG A 102 31.32 33.29 0.14
CA ARG A 102 30.08 32.52 0.04
C ARG A 102 29.67 32.30 -1.42
N VAL A 103 29.01 31.16 -1.61
CA VAL A 103 28.51 30.64 -2.88
C VAL A 103 27.50 31.64 -3.47
N ALA A 104 27.90 32.35 -4.52
CA ALA A 104 27.08 33.19 -5.41
C ALA A 104 25.80 33.80 -4.80
N ALA A 105 25.85 35.07 -4.42
CA ALA A 105 24.67 35.86 -4.11
C ALA A 105 23.97 36.31 -5.41
N TYR A 106 22.63 36.33 -5.40
CA TYR A 106 21.81 36.88 -6.47
C TYR A 106 20.78 37.80 -5.82
N ALA A 107 20.42 38.90 -6.49
CA ALA A 107 19.38 39.81 -5.97
C ALA A 107 17.97 39.24 -6.18
N PHE A 108 17.74 38.56 -7.31
CA PHE A 108 16.42 38.07 -7.71
C PHE A 108 16.45 36.62 -8.18
N ALA A 109 15.35 35.91 -7.94
CA ALA A 109 15.07 34.59 -8.46
C ALA A 109 13.99 34.66 -9.55
N LEU A 110 14.17 33.84 -10.58
CA LEU A 110 13.18 33.52 -11.60
C LEU A 110 12.46 32.23 -11.21
N MET A 111 11.17 32.34 -10.97
CA MET A 111 10.26 31.24 -10.75
C MET A 111 9.57 30.90 -12.07
N THR A 112 9.79 29.70 -12.59
CA THR A 112 9.07 29.17 -13.75
C THR A 112 8.00 28.24 -13.24
N VAL A 113 6.75 28.69 -13.24
CA VAL A 113 5.59 27.97 -12.70
C VAL A 113 4.80 27.37 -13.86
N GLU A 114 4.66 26.06 -13.86
CA GLU A 114 3.83 25.35 -14.83
C GLU A 114 2.48 25.00 -14.21
N TYR A 115 1.43 25.57 -14.78
CA TYR A 115 0.05 25.26 -14.48
C TYR A 115 -0.47 24.26 -15.50
N ARG A 116 -1.24 23.29 -15.03
CA ARG A 116 -1.97 22.33 -15.87
C ARG A 116 -3.39 22.16 -15.38
N THR A 117 -4.29 21.76 -16.27
CA THR A 117 -5.63 21.32 -15.87
C THR A 117 -5.50 20.26 -14.79
N GLY A 118 -6.18 20.45 -13.65
CA GLY A 118 -6.30 19.39 -12.66
C GLY A 118 -6.97 18.19 -13.33
N ARG A 119 -6.30 17.04 -13.36
CA ARG A 119 -6.98 15.78 -13.67
C ARG A 119 -8.06 15.58 -12.61
N PHE A 120 -9.30 15.40 -13.03
CA PHE A 120 -10.36 15.04 -12.09
C PHE A 120 -10.11 13.58 -11.66
N GLY A 121 -9.49 13.49 -10.48
CA GLY A 121 -8.79 12.35 -9.92
C GLY A 121 -7.88 12.80 -8.77
N ASP A 122 -7.41 14.06 -8.80
CA ASP A 122 -7.04 14.84 -7.62
C ASP A 122 -8.23 15.76 -7.27
N ASP A 123 -8.72 15.73 -6.03
CA ASP A 123 -9.63 16.72 -5.41
C ASP A 123 -11.03 17.03 -6.00
N THR A 124 -11.96 16.07 -5.94
CA THR A 124 -13.39 16.43 -5.80
C THR A 124 -14.08 15.84 -4.57
N GLY A 125 -14.11 16.66 -3.51
CA GLY A 125 -15.13 16.58 -2.48
C GLY A 125 -16.52 16.84 -3.09
N GLY A 126 -17.33 15.79 -3.18
CA GLY A 126 -18.69 15.84 -3.73
C GLY A 126 -19.55 14.64 -3.29
N ALA A 127 -19.70 14.47 -1.98
CA ALA A 127 -20.75 13.75 -1.26
C ALA A 127 -21.33 12.47 -1.92
N GLY A 128 -20.70 11.33 -1.64
CA GLY A 128 -21.30 10.01 -1.87
C GLY A 128 -20.34 8.86 -1.61
N THR A 129 -19.82 8.73 -0.39
CA THR A 129 -19.18 7.51 0.16
C THR A 129 -18.24 6.73 -0.79
N GLU A 130 -17.04 7.25 -1.02
CA GLU A 130 -15.79 6.49 -0.99
C GLU A 130 -14.68 7.51 -0.73
N GLU A 131 -13.77 7.16 0.18
CA GLU A 131 -12.85 8.07 0.85
C GLU A 131 -11.88 8.76 -0.13
N SER A 132 -11.58 10.03 0.14
CA SER A 132 -10.67 10.99 -0.52
C SER A 132 -10.01 10.59 -1.87
N PRO A 133 -10.10 11.43 -2.92
CA PRO A 133 -9.47 11.20 -4.24
C PRO A 133 -7.93 11.01 -4.19
N ASP A 134 -7.27 11.40 -3.10
CA ASP A 134 -5.83 11.19 -2.89
C ASP A 134 -5.44 9.76 -2.49
N ILE A 135 -6.42 8.89 -2.21
CA ILE A 135 -6.17 7.53 -1.75
C ILE A 135 -5.84 6.65 -2.95
N VAL A 136 -4.54 6.55 -3.26
CA VAL A 136 -4.03 5.61 -4.27
C VAL A 136 -4.13 4.15 -3.78
N ILE A 137 -4.04 3.96 -2.45
CA ILE A 137 -4.05 2.64 -1.81
C ILE A 137 -4.87 2.72 -0.53
N GLU A 138 -5.87 1.86 -0.41
CA GLU A 138 -6.61 1.62 0.82
C GLU A 138 -6.24 0.24 1.39
N GLU A 139 -6.06 0.16 2.71
CA GLU A 139 -5.86 -1.11 3.40
C GLU A 139 -7.02 -1.35 4.40
N SER A 140 -7.49 -2.60 4.46
CA SER A 140 -8.46 -3.06 5.47
C SER A 140 -8.06 -4.43 6.03
N LEU A 141 -8.62 -4.77 7.20
CA LEU A 141 -8.43 -6.04 7.86
C LEU A 141 -9.80 -6.69 8.08
N GLU A 142 -9.96 -7.92 7.61
CA GLU A 142 -11.20 -8.68 7.76
C GLU A 142 -10.91 -9.99 8.50
N PRO A 143 -11.76 -10.43 9.44
CA PRO A 143 -11.62 -11.77 10.01
C PRO A 143 -11.92 -12.81 8.92
N GLU A 144 -11.03 -13.78 8.76
CA GLU A 144 -11.22 -14.91 7.88
C GLU A 144 -11.32 -16.19 8.71
N ALA A 145 -12.07 -17.17 8.23
CA ALA A 145 -12.13 -18.48 8.86
C ALA A 145 -12.18 -19.56 7.79
N GLU A 146 -11.26 -20.52 7.90
CA GLU A 146 -11.19 -21.68 7.02
C GLU A 146 -11.57 -22.92 7.81
N ASN A 147 -12.39 -23.78 7.19
CA ASN A 147 -12.71 -25.06 7.80
C ASN A 147 -11.72 -26.12 7.31
N ILE A 148 -10.82 -26.52 8.21
CA ILE A 148 -9.82 -27.54 7.90
C ILE A 148 -10.43 -28.90 8.20
N SER A 149 -10.60 -29.68 7.12
CA SER A 149 -10.95 -31.09 7.19
C SER A 149 -9.66 -31.91 7.15
N VAL A 150 -9.37 -32.66 8.20
CA VAL A 150 -8.16 -33.49 8.27
C VAL A 150 -8.42 -34.82 7.55
N GLU A 151 -7.50 -35.23 6.69
CA GLU A 151 -7.59 -36.52 6.01
C GLU A 151 -7.43 -37.67 7.02
N ARG A 152 -8.12 -38.76 6.71
CA ARG A 152 -8.78 -39.63 7.66
C ARG A 152 -8.07 -40.98 7.80
N LYS A 153 -6.81 -40.97 8.21
CA LYS A 153 -6.18 -42.24 8.61
C LYS A 153 -6.32 -42.40 10.13
N ASP A 154 -7.09 -43.43 10.51
CA ASP A 154 -7.14 -44.02 11.85
C ASP A 154 -7.93 -43.32 12.98
N LEU A 155 -8.85 -42.40 12.68
CA LEU A 155 -9.79 -41.86 13.68
C LEU A 155 -10.87 -42.89 14.05
N VAL A 156 -10.94 -43.27 15.32
CA VAL A 156 -11.87 -44.27 15.85
C VAL A 156 -12.53 -43.72 17.12
N TRP A 157 -13.84 -43.94 17.28
CA TRP A 157 -14.48 -43.70 18.58
C TRP A 157 -13.99 -44.76 19.57
N GLU A 158 -13.13 -44.39 20.49
CA GLU A 158 -12.79 -45.23 21.63
C GLU A 158 -13.94 -45.12 22.65
N SER A 159 -14.76 -46.17 22.78
CA SER A 159 -15.56 -46.30 24.00
C SER A 159 -14.55 -46.60 25.11
N GLY A 160 -14.59 -45.85 26.22
CA GLY A 160 -13.55 -45.75 27.27
C GLY A 160 -13.19 -47.01 28.07
N SER A 161 -13.16 -48.18 27.42
CA SER A 161 -12.62 -49.45 27.88
C SER A 161 -11.19 -49.56 27.38
N ARG A 162 -10.24 -49.14 28.22
CA ARG A 162 -8.78 -49.17 27.96
C ARG A 162 -8.22 -50.57 27.67
N GLU A 163 -9.03 -51.62 27.80
CA GLU A 163 -8.71 -52.98 27.37
C GLU A 163 -9.19 -53.20 25.93
N ALA A 164 -8.41 -52.70 24.97
CA ALA A 164 -8.64 -52.93 23.56
C ALA A 164 -8.45 -54.42 23.23
N ASN A 165 -9.56 -55.16 23.12
CA ASN A 165 -9.56 -56.47 22.48
C ASN A 165 -9.21 -56.27 20.99
N PRO A 166 -8.17 -56.93 20.43
CA PRO A 166 -7.76 -56.79 19.03
C PRO A 166 -8.83 -57.17 17.99
N GLY A 167 -9.95 -57.77 18.43
CA GLY A 167 -11.05 -58.22 17.58
C GLY A 167 -12.29 -57.32 17.57
N THR A 168 -12.34 -56.24 18.36
CA THR A 168 -13.52 -55.38 18.40
C THR A 168 -13.53 -54.46 17.18
N LYS A 169 -14.50 -54.66 16.27
CA LYS A 169 -14.71 -53.81 15.09
C LYS A 169 -14.84 -52.35 15.54
N ARG A 170 -13.77 -51.58 15.41
CA ARG A 170 -13.78 -50.14 15.64
C ARG A 170 -14.75 -49.56 14.62
N ALA A 171 -15.81 -48.90 15.09
CA ALA A 171 -16.70 -48.17 14.20
C ALA A 171 -15.88 -47.03 13.58
N ILE A 172 -15.46 -47.22 12.33
CA ILE A 172 -14.88 -46.15 11.53
C ILE A 172 -15.96 -45.06 11.52
N ILE A 173 -15.59 -43.86 11.98
CA ILE A 173 -16.50 -42.70 11.96
C ILE A 173 -17.06 -42.58 10.52
N ASP A 174 -18.26 -42.11 10.28
CA ASP A 174 -18.71 -41.79 8.90
C ASP A 174 -17.98 -40.51 8.40
N PRO A 175 -17.48 -40.41 7.15
CA PRO A 175 -16.80 -39.21 6.64
C PRO A 175 -17.49 -37.90 6.96
N ILE A 176 -18.81 -37.93 7.10
CA ILE A 176 -19.66 -36.77 7.41
C ILE A 176 -19.52 -36.29 8.88
N GLY A 177 -19.01 -37.14 9.78
CA GLY A 177 -18.89 -36.85 11.22
C GLY A 177 -17.48 -36.51 11.72
N VAL A 178 -16.52 -36.24 10.83
CA VAL A 178 -15.15 -35.87 11.23
C VAL A 178 -15.15 -34.48 11.87
N PRO A 179 -14.57 -34.29 13.06
CA PRO A 179 -14.45 -32.96 13.66
C PRO A 179 -13.61 -32.08 12.74
N SER A 180 -14.24 -31.04 12.23
CA SER A 180 -13.59 -30.04 11.40
C SER A 180 -13.07 -28.93 12.30
N LYS A 181 -11.81 -28.50 12.09
CA LYS A 181 -11.25 -27.40 12.89
C LYS A 181 -11.46 -26.11 12.15
N LEU A 182 -12.14 -25.17 12.80
CA LEU A 182 -12.21 -23.80 12.32
C LEU A 182 -10.86 -23.13 12.60
N GLU A 183 -10.07 -22.85 11.56
CA GLU A 183 -8.89 -22.00 11.65
C GLU A 183 -9.33 -20.56 11.43
N ILE A 184 -9.25 -19.75 12.49
CA ILE A 184 -9.53 -18.32 12.41
C ILE A 184 -8.23 -17.62 12.03
N SER A 185 -8.27 -16.88 10.93
CA SER A 185 -7.18 -16.13 10.34
C SER A 185 -7.58 -14.65 10.19
N LEU A 186 -6.65 -13.85 9.67
CA LEU A 186 -6.88 -12.45 9.39
C LEU A 186 -6.64 -12.22 7.89
N GLY A 187 -7.66 -11.79 7.17
CA GLY A 187 -7.52 -11.25 5.82
C GLY A 187 -6.95 -9.85 5.86
N TRP A 188 -5.87 -9.62 5.13
CA TRP A 188 -5.37 -8.27 4.83
C TRP A 188 -5.76 -7.93 3.40
N ILE A 189 -6.55 -6.88 3.23
CA ILE A 189 -7.08 -6.48 1.92
C ILE A 189 -6.42 -5.16 1.54
N VAL A 190 -5.94 -5.09 0.31
CA VAL A 190 -5.31 -3.91 -0.26
C VAL A 190 -6.05 -3.55 -1.54
N THR A 191 -6.68 -2.38 -1.55
CA THR A 191 -7.37 -1.84 -2.71
C THR A 191 -6.50 -0.76 -3.35
N TYR A 192 -6.11 -0.98 -4.61
CA TYR A 192 -5.47 0.01 -5.46
C TYR A 192 -6.52 0.71 -6.30
N PHE A 193 -6.47 2.04 -6.30
CA PHE A 193 -7.28 2.86 -7.19
C PHE A 193 -6.43 3.31 -8.38
N ASN A 194 -7.10 3.61 -9.50
CA ASN A 194 -6.47 4.19 -10.69
C ASN A 194 -5.30 3.38 -11.28
N VAL A 195 -5.35 2.05 -11.22
CA VAL A 195 -4.32 1.21 -11.83
C VAL A 195 -4.41 1.32 -13.35
N LEU A 196 -3.29 1.67 -13.99
CA LEU A 196 -3.22 1.87 -15.43
C LEU A 196 -3.50 0.58 -16.22
N ASP A 197 -4.02 0.73 -17.42
CA ASP A 197 -4.21 -0.35 -18.39
C ASP A 197 -2.92 -0.51 -19.23
N PRO A 198 -2.37 -1.72 -19.39
CA PRO A 198 -2.81 -3.01 -18.85
C PRO A 198 -2.44 -3.23 -17.38
N ILE A 199 -3.24 -4.03 -16.67
CA ILE A 199 -2.89 -4.53 -15.34
C ILE A 199 -1.57 -5.29 -15.42
N ARG A 200 -0.62 -4.97 -14.54
CA ARG A 200 0.69 -5.63 -14.48
C ARG A 200 0.55 -7.14 -14.25
N ASP A 201 1.33 -7.93 -14.99
CA ASP A 201 1.38 -9.39 -14.88
C ASP A 201 1.65 -9.89 -13.45
N SER A 202 2.36 -9.09 -12.64
CA SER A 202 2.64 -9.44 -11.24
C SER A 202 1.36 -9.75 -10.44
N PHE A 203 0.24 -9.07 -10.69
CA PHE A 203 -1.03 -9.37 -9.99
C PHE A 203 -1.58 -10.76 -10.30
N PHE A 204 -1.25 -11.31 -11.47
CA PHE A 204 -1.63 -12.65 -11.90
C PHE A 204 -0.59 -13.68 -11.48
N ASP A 205 0.69 -13.40 -11.72
CA ASP A 205 1.80 -14.32 -11.48
C ASP A 205 2.00 -14.68 -10.00
N HIS A 206 1.53 -13.84 -9.09
CA HIS A 206 1.69 -14.05 -7.64
C HIS A 206 0.52 -14.77 -6.99
N LEU A 207 -0.57 -15.03 -7.74
CA LEU A 207 -1.76 -15.69 -7.21
C LEU A 207 -1.39 -17.08 -6.65
N GLY A 208 -1.78 -17.35 -5.40
CA GLY A 208 -1.46 -18.61 -4.70
C GLY A 208 -0.02 -18.73 -4.21
N LYS A 209 0.78 -17.66 -4.28
CA LYS A 209 2.14 -17.62 -3.71
C LYS A 209 2.14 -16.99 -2.32
N ILE A 210 3.23 -17.17 -1.58
CA ILE A 210 3.42 -16.59 -0.24
C ILE A 210 4.58 -15.60 -0.24
N ASN A 211 4.59 -14.66 0.71
CA ASN A 211 5.63 -13.64 0.78
C ASN A 211 7.01 -14.20 1.17
N ILE A 212 8.03 -13.93 0.36
CA ILE A 212 9.42 -14.37 0.65
C ILE A 212 10.13 -13.50 1.71
N ALA A 213 9.64 -12.27 1.93
CA ALA A 213 10.23 -11.29 2.83
C ALA A 213 9.17 -10.65 3.74
N ASP A 214 9.61 -9.99 4.80
CA ASP A 214 8.73 -9.24 5.68
C ASP A 214 8.09 -8.06 4.93
N ILE A 215 6.79 -7.88 5.12
CA ILE A 215 5.99 -6.85 4.46
C ILE A 215 5.34 -5.96 5.52
N ARG A 216 5.42 -4.65 5.36
CA ARG A 216 4.80 -3.71 6.29
C ARG A 216 3.51 -3.13 5.71
N SER A 217 2.41 -3.28 6.41
CA SER A 217 1.18 -2.52 6.15
C SER A 217 1.43 -1.05 6.44
N GLN A 218 1.07 -0.19 5.49
CA GLN A 218 1.27 1.26 5.62
C GLN A 218 0.28 1.85 6.62
N LYS A 219 -1.00 1.46 6.54
CA LYS A 219 -2.08 2.04 7.37
C LYS A 219 -2.01 1.57 8.81
N PHE A 220 -1.74 0.28 9.04
CA PHE A 220 -1.74 -0.30 10.38
C PHE A 220 -0.35 -0.34 11.03
N GLY A 221 0.71 0.04 10.30
CA GLY A 221 2.09 0.00 10.78
C GLY A 221 2.59 -1.41 11.15
N ARG A 222 1.88 -2.47 10.72
CA ARG A 222 2.12 -3.86 11.12
C ARG A 222 3.06 -4.56 10.15
N ASN A 223 4.04 -5.28 10.70
CA ASN A 223 4.91 -6.16 9.91
C ASN A 223 4.31 -7.57 9.81
N TRP A 224 4.14 -8.03 8.58
CA TRP A 224 3.81 -9.38 8.20
C TRP A 224 5.09 -10.11 7.89
N ILE A 225 5.41 -11.10 8.72
CA ILE A 225 6.68 -11.82 8.62
C ILE A 225 6.67 -12.70 7.37
N LYS A 226 7.84 -13.01 6.82
CA LYS A 226 7.98 -13.94 5.70
C LYS A 226 7.14 -15.21 5.88
N ASN A 227 6.63 -15.74 4.77
CA ASN A 227 5.78 -16.91 4.66
C ASN A 227 4.43 -16.82 5.40
N THR A 228 4.03 -15.68 5.93
CA THR A 228 2.76 -15.56 6.69
C THR A 228 1.58 -15.04 5.88
N LEU A 229 1.81 -14.43 4.71
CA LEU A 229 0.79 -13.94 3.80
C LEU A 229 0.70 -14.81 2.57
N LEU A 230 -0.50 -15.32 2.28
CA LEU A 230 -0.85 -15.99 1.05
C LEU A 230 -1.67 -15.04 0.19
N TYR A 231 -1.22 -14.74 -1.02
CA TYR A 231 -2.00 -13.91 -1.95
C TYR A 231 -3.10 -14.76 -2.58
N SER A 232 -4.32 -14.65 -2.06
CA SER A 232 -5.40 -15.60 -2.31
C SER A 232 -6.19 -15.27 -3.58
N SER A 233 -6.45 -13.99 -3.82
CA SER A 233 -7.25 -13.51 -4.95
C SER A 233 -7.07 -12.01 -5.17
N PHE A 234 -7.49 -11.54 -6.35
CA PHE A 234 -7.83 -10.14 -6.54
C PHE A 234 -9.10 -10.00 -7.36
N ASN A 235 -9.82 -8.90 -7.12
CA ASN A 235 -10.92 -8.46 -7.95
C ASN A 235 -10.49 -7.23 -8.73
N ALA A 236 -10.74 -7.22 -10.03
CA ALA A 236 -10.48 -6.07 -10.89
C ALA A 236 -11.79 -5.50 -11.42
N PHE A 237 -12.04 -4.23 -11.13
CA PHE A 237 -13.18 -3.49 -11.65
C PHE A 237 -12.66 -2.39 -12.57
N ARG A 238 -13.14 -2.39 -13.81
CA ARG A 238 -12.82 -1.32 -14.73
C ARG A 238 -13.60 -0.08 -14.31
N THR A 239 -12.89 1.00 -14.06
CA THR A 239 -13.45 2.32 -13.76
C THR A 239 -13.28 3.19 -15.00
N PHE A 240 -14.41 3.69 -15.50
CA PHE A 240 -14.41 4.70 -16.56
C PHE A 240 -14.31 6.04 -15.87
N THR A 241 -13.23 6.78 -16.12
CA THR A 241 -13.15 8.16 -15.66
C THR A 241 -14.02 9.03 -16.55
N THR A 242 -14.43 10.20 -16.05
CA THR A 242 -15.17 11.21 -16.83
C THR A 242 -14.40 11.70 -18.06
N GLU A 243 -13.08 11.47 -18.09
CA GLU A 243 -12.17 11.79 -19.18
C GLU A 243 -12.11 10.71 -20.27
N GLY A 244 -12.86 9.60 -20.13
CA GLY A 244 -12.83 8.48 -21.06
C GLY A 244 -11.60 7.58 -20.94
N ALA A 245 -10.65 7.93 -20.07
CA ALA A 245 -9.53 7.08 -19.71
C ALA A 245 -10.01 5.87 -18.90
N GLN A 246 -9.42 4.72 -19.20
CA GLN A 246 -9.76 3.45 -18.58
C GLN A 246 -8.73 3.17 -17.50
N SER A 247 -9.17 3.12 -16.26
CA SER A 247 -8.36 2.66 -15.13
C SER A 247 -9.01 1.44 -14.49
N TRP A 248 -8.24 0.78 -13.62
CA TRP A 248 -8.70 -0.38 -12.86
C TRP A 248 -8.68 -0.07 -11.36
N LYS A 249 -9.75 -0.43 -10.67
CA LYS A 249 -9.77 -0.61 -9.21
C LYS A 249 -9.45 -2.07 -8.92
N LEU A 250 -8.33 -2.32 -8.26
CA LEU A 250 -7.87 -3.68 -7.92
C LEU A 250 -7.97 -3.91 -6.42
N THR A 251 -8.76 -4.89 -5.98
CA THR A 251 -8.82 -5.29 -4.57
C THR A 251 -8.11 -6.63 -4.41
N CYS A 252 -6.90 -6.60 -3.87
CA CYS A 252 -6.07 -7.75 -3.55
C CYS A 252 -6.38 -8.27 -2.15
N ARG A 253 -6.44 -9.59 -1.98
CA ARG A 253 -6.65 -10.24 -0.69
C ARG A 253 -5.47 -11.11 -0.30
N PHE A 254 -5.00 -10.92 0.92
CA PHE A 254 -3.91 -11.67 1.52
C PHE A 254 -4.42 -12.39 2.77
N SER A 255 -4.50 -13.72 2.71
CA SER A 255 -4.85 -14.52 3.88
C SER A 255 -3.63 -14.66 4.78
N ARG A 256 -3.73 -14.18 6.02
CA ARG A 256 -2.64 -14.27 6.98
C ARG A 256 -2.78 -15.50 7.84
N ARG A 257 -1.75 -16.34 7.85
CA ARG A 257 -1.66 -17.43 8.81
C ARG A 257 -1.12 -16.92 10.15
N THR A 258 -1.91 -17.08 11.20
CA THR A 258 -1.49 -16.71 12.55
C THR A 258 -0.45 -17.71 13.04
N ARG A 259 0.55 -17.24 13.80
CA ARG A 259 1.53 -18.12 14.45
C ARG A 259 0.78 -19.23 15.21
N VAL A 260 0.93 -20.46 14.78
CA VAL A 260 0.76 -21.58 15.70
C VAL A 260 2.14 -21.79 16.30
N SER A 261 2.33 -21.32 17.53
CA SER A 261 3.47 -21.82 18.31
C SER A 261 3.30 -23.32 18.39
N ALA A 262 4.26 -24.09 17.88
CA ALA A 262 4.36 -25.50 18.22
C ALA A 262 4.57 -25.57 19.74
N ARG A 263 3.46 -25.65 20.47
CA ARG A 263 3.49 -26.00 21.89
C ARG A 263 3.56 -27.52 21.88
N ASP A 264 4.80 -28.03 21.88
CA ASP A 264 5.23 -29.26 22.54
C ASP A 264 6.64 -29.67 22.06
N SER A 265 7.66 -29.08 22.70
CA SER A 265 8.99 -29.68 22.83
C SER A 265 9.11 -30.35 24.20
N ALA A 266 8.11 -31.16 24.55
CA ALA A 266 8.01 -31.78 25.87
C ALA A 266 8.34 -33.29 25.87
N ILE A 267 9.29 -33.77 25.05
CA ILE A 267 10.04 -35.00 25.37
C ILE A 267 11.51 -34.83 24.94
N GLY A 268 12.34 -34.27 25.83
CA GLY A 268 13.74 -34.65 25.96
C GLY A 268 14.83 -33.91 25.16
N GLY A 269 14.51 -32.90 24.35
CA GLY A 269 15.52 -32.07 23.67
C GLY A 269 15.06 -30.62 23.63
N GLY A 270 15.86 -29.71 24.21
CA GLY A 270 15.46 -28.32 24.45
C GLY A 270 14.90 -27.61 23.21
N PRO A 271 14.07 -26.57 23.40
CA PRO A 271 13.39 -25.88 22.32
C PRO A 271 14.43 -25.25 21.39
N ALA A 272 14.71 -25.90 20.26
CA ALA A 272 15.23 -25.17 19.12
C ALA A 272 14.16 -24.12 18.78
N PRO A 273 14.51 -22.83 18.63
CA PRO A 273 13.57 -21.83 18.14
C PRO A 273 13.22 -22.22 16.71
N LEU A 274 12.18 -23.03 16.56
CA LEU A 274 11.55 -23.28 15.28
C LEU A 274 11.01 -21.91 14.83
N GLY A 275 11.77 -21.27 13.95
CA GLY A 275 11.40 -20.01 13.34
C GLY A 275 9.99 -20.11 12.77
N GLU A 276 9.30 -18.97 12.72
CA GLU A 276 7.91 -18.89 12.31
C GLU A 276 7.68 -19.61 10.97
N LEU A 277 6.89 -20.69 11.02
CA LEU A 277 6.78 -21.63 9.91
C LEU A 277 5.85 -21.14 8.79
N GLY A 278 4.96 -20.19 9.08
CA GLY A 278 4.05 -19.60 8.09
C GLY A 278 3.19 -20.64 7.35
N TRP A 279 2.82 -20.33 6.11
CA TRP A 279 2.04 -21.18 5.20
C TRP A 279 2.79 -22.45 4.76
N ASN A 280 4.11 -22.42 4.66
CA ASN A 280 4.95 -23.60 4.39
C ASN A 280 5.22 -24.46 5.64
N GLY A 281 4.56 -24.16 6.78
CA GLY A 281 4.45 -25.05 7.93
C GLY A 281 3.37 -26.10 7.69
N VAL A 282 3.77 -27.36 7.52
CA VAL A 282 2.85 -28.50 7.33
C VAL A 282 2.22 -28.93 8.65
N TRP A 283 0.93 -29.25 8.66
CA TRP A 283 0.32 -29.99 9.78
C TRP A 283 0.73 -31.46 9.65
N ARG A 284 1.40 -32.03 10.65
CA ARG A 284 1.58 -33.48 10.73
C ARG A 284 0.73 -33.97 11.89
N GLN A 285 -0.26 -34.80 11.58
CA GLN A 285 -1.00 -35.55 12.59
C GLN A 285 -0.19 -36.81 12.90
N GLU A 286 0.35 -36.91 14.12
CA GLU A 286 0.93 -38.12 14.73
C GLU A 286 1.20 -37.75 16.20
N VAL A 287 0.82 -38.46 17.27
CA VAL A 287 0.64 -39.90 17.54
C VAL A 287 -0.42 -40.06 18.65
N SER A 288 -1.04 -41.24 18.69
CA SER A 288 -2.14 -41.82 19.51
C SER A 288 -2.48 -41.36 20.93
N ASP A 289 -1.77 -40.44 21.57
CA ASP A 289 -1.88 -40.27 23.04
C ASP A 289 -2.42 -38.90 23.51
N TYR A 290 -2.55 -37.90 22.63
CA TYR A 290 -3.09 -36.58 22.99
C TYR A 290 -3.95 -35.97 21.87
N ASP A 291 -5.14 -35.49 22.21
CA ASP A 291 -6.16 -34.84 21.35
C ASP A 291 -5.72 -33.49 20.71
N ALA A 292 -4.42 -33.22 20.57
CA ALA A 292 -3.90 -31.97 20.05
C ALA A 292 -3.35 -32.12 18.63
N LEU A 293 -3.97 -31.42 17.66
CA LEU A 293 -3.40 -31.19 16.33
C LEU A 293 -2.13 -30.34 16.46
N SER A 294 -0.96 -30.92 16.15
CA SER A 294 0.33 -30.22 16.07
C SER A 294 0.70 -29.83 14.64
N ILE A 295 1.25 -28.62 14.45
CA ILE A 295 1.98 -28.28 13.22
C ILE A 295 3.40 -28.83 13.38
N THR A 296 3.81 -29.69 12.45
CA THR A 296 5.18 -30.19 12.40
C THR A 296 5.70 -29.94 11.00
N GLN A 297 6.72 -29.09 10.87
CA GLN A 297 7.39 -28.90 9.58
C GLN A 297 7.90 -30.27 9.10
N SER A 298 7.24 -30.83 8.09
CA SER A 298 7.69 -32.05 7.45
C SER A 298 8.97 -31.72 6.67
N LEU A 299 10.11 -31.95 7.31
CA LEU A 299 11.31 -32.33 6.58
C LEU A 299 11.02 -33.72 6.06
N SER A 300 11.04 -33.92 4.74
CA SER A 300 10.74 -35.22 4.17
C SER A 300 11.64 -36.29 4.82
N ASP A 301 11.12 -37.51 4.97
CA ASP A 301 11.88 -38.65 5.52
C ASP A 301 13.10 -39.01 4.63
N VAL A 302 13.29 -38.31 3.50
CA VAL A 302 14.44 -38.36 2.61
C VAL A 302 15.35 -37.16 2.91
N ALA A 303 16.25 -37.31 3.88
CA ALA A 303 17.43 -36.46 4.08
C ALA A 303 17.21 -34.93 3.97
N GLY A 304 16.32 -34.36 4.79
CA GLY A 304 16.42 -32.96 5.23
C GLY A 304 16.01 -31.88 4.22
N GLU A 305 15.38 -32.24 3.09
CA GLU A 305 14.89 -31.25 2.15
C GLU A 305 13.52 -30.71 2.60
N ARG A 306 13.40 -29.39 2.70
CA ARG A 306 12.15 -28.70 3.05
C ARG A 306 11.19 -28.79 1.86
N VAL A 307 10.02 -29.40 2.07
CA VAL A 307 8.96 -29.38 1.06
C VAL A 307 8.12 -28.12 1.26
N ASN A 308 8.25 -27.17 0.33
CA ASN A 308 7.40 -25.98 0.28
C ASN A 308 6.08 -26.33 -0.43
N ILE A 309 4.95 -26.20 0.28
CA ILE A 309 3.61 -26.40 -0.30
C ILE A 309 3.25 -25.25 -1.22
N TYR A 310 3.59 -24.02 -0.81
CA TYR A 310 3.39 -22.80 -1.55
C TYR A 310 4.71 -22.29 -2.10
N GLN A 311 4.69 -21.82 -3.35
CA GLN A 311 5.80 -21.09 -3.92
C GLN A 311 5.96 -19.74 -3.22
N GLU A 312 7.21 -19.35 -2.96
CA GLU A 312 7.53 -18.05 -2.38
C GLU A 312 7.70 -17.01 -3.49
N ALA A 313 7.26 -15.78 -3.25
CA ALA A 313 7.43 -14.66 -4.17
C ALA A 313 7.60 -13.33 -3.45
N ASP A 314 8.21 -12.37 -4.15
CA ASP A 314 8.44 -11.03 -3.63
C ASP A 314 7.21 -10.13 -3.87
N PHE A 315 6.41 -9.94 -2.82
CA PHE A 315 5.23 -9.09 -2.92
C PHE A 315 5.55 -7.59 -2.92
N THR A 316 6.81 -7.16 -2.82
CA THR A 316 7.13 -5.75 -3.07
C THR A 316 6.67 -5.33 -4.47
N GLN A 317 6.72 -6.25 -5.45
CA GLN A 317 6.22 -5.98 -6.79
C GLN A 317 4.71 -5.72 -6.85
N LEU A 318 3.93 -6.29 -5.93
CA LEU A 318 2.50 -6.04 -5.77
C LEU A 318 2.23 -4.74 -5.01
N LEU A 319 3.03 -4.45 -3.98
CA LEU A 319 2.77 -3.44 -2.95
C LEU A 319 3.52 -2.11 -3.14
N LEU A 320 4.45 -2.03 -4.10
CA LEU A 320 5.10 -0.77 -4.44
C LEU A 320 4.07 0.21 -5.01
N ARG A 321 4.07 1.44 -4.49
CA ARG A 321 3.34 2.56 -5.10
C ARG A 321 3.75 2.61 -6.57
N GLN A 322 2.77 2.59 -7.48
CA GLN A 322 3.04 2.85 -8.88
C GLN A 322 3.77 4.19 -8.94
N GLY A 323 5.01 4.17 -9.41
CA GLY A 323 5.80 5.40 -9.52
C GLY A 323 5.03 6.36 -10.41
N THR A 324 4.75 7.54 -9.85
CA THR A 324 4.39 8.77 -10.57
C THR A 324 5.32 9.02 -11.73
#